data_AF-A0A957JI07-F1
#
_entry.id   AF-A0A957JI07-F1
#
_cell.length_a   1.000
_cell.length_b   1.000
_cell.length_c   1.000
_cell.angle_alpha   90.00
_cell.angle_beta   90.00
_cell.angle_gamma   90.00
#
_symmetry.space_group_name_H-M   'P 1'
#
loop_
_entity.id
_entity.type
_entity.pdbx_description
1 polymer ?
#
loop_
_entity_poly.entity_id
_entity_poly.type
_entity_poly.pdbx_seq_one_letter_code
_entity_poly.pdbx_strand_id
1 'polypeptide(L)'
;MKRFLLLAIIALLLAACGANAEPTAAPAGNDTAPTAAPAATSTTEPPAPAGDDTPAEPAAATEAPAPAGDSNPGGLPVNPDPILKGEPFIVEGIIVNASLIPVDKPQFLIEAPNGLKYRVDTQPVDQIFVEDGTQLKAFEIRPGLFVRATVFLPADATAADVLSTTDLVILLSE
;
A
#
# COMPACT_ATOMS: atom_id res chain seq x y z
N MET A 1 3.23 -13.43 -54.36
CA MET A 1 1.81 -13.73 -54.11
C MET A 1 1.44 -13.87 -52.63
N LYS A 2 2.29 -14.40 -51.74
CA LYS A 2 1.97 -14.54 -50.29
C LYS A 2 1.93 -13.23 -49.48
N ARG A 3 2.64 -12.17 -49.91
CA ARG A 3 2.64 -10.85 -49.23
C ARG A 3 1.38 -10.01 -49.49
N PHE A 4 0.70 -10.24 -50.62
CA PHE A 4 -0.56 -9.56 -50.94
C PHE A 4 -1.75 -10.14 -50.17
N LEU A 5 -1.72 -11.45 -49.87
CA LEU A 5 -2.76 -12.11 -49.06
C LEU A 5 -2.75 -11.63 -47.60
N LEU A 6 -1.56 -11.36 -47.04
CA LEU A 6 -1.41 -10.94 -45.65
C LEU A 6 -1.91 -9.51 -45.41
N LEU A 7 -1.77 -8.62 -46.40
CA LEU A 7 -2.25 -7.24 -46.33
C LEU A 7 -3.78 -7.14 -46.45
N ALA A 8 -4.42 -8.04 -47.20
CA ALA A 8 -5.88 -8.08 -47.34
C ALA A 8 -6.59 -8.51 -46.04
N ILE A 9 -5.95 -9.36 -45.23
CA ILE A 9 -6.52 -9.84 -43.96
C ILE A 9 -6.46 -8.74 -42.89
N ILE A 10 -5.40 -7.94 -42.84
CA ILE A 10 -5.26 -6.83 -41.88
C ILE A 10 -6.28 -5.72 -42.18
N ALA A 11 -6.54 -5.42 -43.46
CA ALA A 11 -7.53 -4.41 -43.84
C ALA A 11 -8.97 -4.80 -43.47
N LEU A 12 -9.29 -6.10 -43.39
CA LEU A 12 -10.63 -6.57 -43.03
C LEU A 12 -10.90 -6.53 -41.52
N LEU A 13 -9.86 -6.60 -40.68
CA LEU A 13 -9.97 -6.59 -39.21
C LEU A 13 -10.21 -5.20 -38.60
N LEU A 14 -9.92 -4.11 -39.33
CA LEU A 14 -10.12 -2.74 -38.83
C LEU A 14 -11.52 -2.16 -39.04
N ALA A 15 -12.41 -2.84 -39.77
CA ALA A 15 -13.77 -2.33 -40.06
C ALA A 15 -14.86 -2.81 -39.07
N ALA A 16 -14.51 -3.58 -38.03
CA ALA A 16 -15.47 -4.26 -37.16
C ALA A 16 -15.40 -3.85 -35.66
N CYS A 17 -14.86 -2.68 -35.35
CA CYS A 17 -15.01 -2.01 -34.05
C CYS A 17 -15.35 -0.55 -34.37
N GLY A 18 -16.61 -0.16 -34.43
CA GLY A 18 -17.48 -0.11 -33.25
C GLY A 18 -17.55 1.33 -32.77
N ALA A 19 -18.11 2.22 -33.60
CA ALA A 19 -18.41 3.60 -33.23
C ALA A 19 -19.93 3.79 -33.30
N ASN A 20 -20.63 3.27 -32.30
CA ASN A 20 -22.03 3.61 -32.02
C ASN A 20 -22.03 4.89 -31.18
N ALA A 21 -22.06 6.05 -31.85
CA ALA A 21 -22.23 7.34 -31.19
C ALA A 21 -23.69 7.76 -31.31
N GLU A 22 -24.48 7.47 -30.27
CA GLU A 22 -25.77 8.13 -30.04
C GLU A 22 -25.51 9.48 -29.34
N PRO A 23 -26.11 10.59 -29.79
CA PRO A 23 -26.12 11.83 -29.03
C PRO A 23 -27.33 11.78 -28.07
N THR A 24 -27.08 11.42 -26.81
CA THR A 24 -28.07 11.67 -25.75
C THR A 24 -27.92 13.08 -25.22
N ALA A 25 -29.03 13.82 -25.31
CA ALA A 25 -29.19 15.20 -24.89
C ALA A 25 -28.91 15.43 -23.40
N ALA A 26 -28.26 16.55 -23.08
CA ALA A 26 -28.30 17.19 -21.77
C ALA A 26 -29.58 18.03 -21.63
N PRO A 27 -30.26 17.95 -20.48
CA PRO A 27 -30.37 19.11 -19.57
C PRO A 27 -30.28 18.64 -18.10
N ALA A 28 -30.12 19.41 -17.03
CA ALA A 28 -30.16 20.82 -16.66
C ALA A 28 -29.15 20.97 -15.48
N GLY A 29 -28.49 22.09 -15.21
CA GLY A 29 -29.10 23.36 -14.85
C GLY A 29 -29.55 23.36 -13.39
N ASN A 30 -28.62 23.32 -12.42
CA ASN A 30 -28.91 23.58 -11.01
C ASN A 30 -28.11 24.79 -10.53
N ASP A 31 -28.65 25.97 -10.81
CA ASP A 31 -28.42 27.16 -9.99
C ASP A 31 -29.37 27.10 -8.79
N THR A 32 -28.86 27.23 -7.57
CA THR A 32 -29.42 28.11 -6.52
C THR A 32 -28.42 28.21 -5.37
N ALA A 33 -28.15 29.46 -5.00
CA ALA A 33 -27.14 29.97 -4.10
C ALA A 33 -27.54 29.85 -2.59
N PRO A 34 -26.75 30.40 -1.64
CA PRO A 34 -26.65 29.93 -0.25
C PRO A 34 -27.79 30.45 0.64
N THR A 35 -28.00 29.82 1.79
CA THR A 35 -28.81 30.39 2.87
C THR A 35 -28.15 30.16 4.22
N ALA A 36 -28.12 31.25 4.99
CA ALA A 36 -27.29 31.54 6.15
C ALA A 36 -27.72 30.83 7.45
N ALA A 37 -26.76 30.75 8.39
CA ALA A 37 -26.98 30.51 9.82
C ALA A 37 -27.65 31.73 10.49
N PRO A 38 -28.26 31.59 11.70
CA PRO A 38 -27.44 31.75 12.91
C PRO A 38 -27.87 30.91 14.16
N ALA A 39 -26.83 30.63 14.97
CA ALA A 39 -26.72 30.54 16.43
C ALA A 39 -27.88 30.10 17.35
N ALA A 40 -27.59 29.16 18.26
CA ALA A 40 -27.74 29.41 19.71
C ALA A 40 -26.89 28.44 20.56
N THR A 41 -26.27 29.03 21.57
CA THR A 41 -25.41 28.54 22.64
C THR A 41 -26.08 27.60 23.63
N SER A 42 -25.32 26.67 24.21
CA SER A 42 -25.38 26.36 25.65
C SER A 42 -24.08 25.67 26.09
N THR A 43 -23.27 26.46 26.78
CA THR A 43 -22.27 26.04 27.76
C THR A 43 -22.91 25.13 28.81
N THR A 44 -22.30 24.00 29.13
CA THR A 44 -22.48 23.33 30.43
C THR A 44 -21.15 22.75 30.89
N GLU A 45 -20.97 22.90 32.19
CA GLU A 45 -19.79 22.93 33.04
C GLU A 45 -19.10 21.56 33.24
N PRO A 46 -17.79 21.55 33.51
CA PRO A 46 -17.05 20.34 33.86
C PRO A 46 -17.26 19.92 35.32
N PRO A 47 -17.50 18.63 35.64
CA PRO A 47 -17.29 18.15 37.00
C PRO A 47 -15.80 17.94 37.27
N ALA A 48 -15.38 18.41 38.44
CA ALA A 48 -14.01 18.40 38.97
C ALA A 48 -13.41 17.00 39.14
N PRO A 49 -12.06 16.86 39.11
CA PRO A 49 -11.39 15.63 39.51
C PRO A 49 -11.39 15.53 41.05
N ALA A 50 -12.08 14.51 41.59
CA ALA A 50 -11.81 14.05 42.94
C ALA A 50 -10.58 13.12 42.86
N GLY A 51 -9.52 13.51 43.55
CA GLY A 51 -8.35 12.68 43.74
C GLY A 51 -8.66 11.48 44.62
N ASP A 52 -8.08 10.33 44.25
CA ASP A 52 -7.86 9.22 45.18
C ASP A 52 -6.44 8.71 44.92
N ASP A 53 -5.54 9.11 45.80
CA ASP A 53 -4.21 8.55 45.98
C ASP A 53 -4.35 7.12 46.50
N THR A 54 -4.00 6.11 45.70
CA THR A 54 -3.61 4.80 46.22
C THR A 54 -2.38 4.32 45.45
N PRO A 55 -1.21 4.13 46.12
CA PRO A 55 -0.01 3.61 45.48
C PRO A 55 -0.16 2.10 45.25
N ALA A 56 -0.10 1.67 44.00
CA ALA A 56 0.15 0.28 43.64
C ALA A 56 1.48 0.18 42.89
N GLU A 57 2.36 -0.60 43.52
CA GLU A 57 3.73 -0.98 43.19
C GLU A 57 3.96 -1.36 41.71
N PRO A 58 5.09 -0.99 41.10
CA PRO A 58 5.37 -1.29 39.70
C PRO A 58 5.76 -2.76 39.55
N ALA A 59 4.91 -3.55 38.88
CA ALA A 59 5.37 -4.78 38.27
C ALA A 59 6.30 -4.41 37.10
N ALA A 60 7.61 -4.51 37.34
CA ALA A 60 8.65 -4.39 36.33
C ALA A 60 8.47 -5.50 35.29
N ALA A 61 7.78 -5.19 34.19
CA ALA A 61 7.99 -5.88 32.93
C ALA A 61 9.25 -5.28 32.31
N THR A 62 10.32 -6.06 32.29
CA THR A 62 11.55 -5.74 31.57
C THR A 62 11.22 -5.56 30.08
N GLU A 63 10.94 -4.33 29.65
CA GLU A 63 11.10 -3.95 28.25
C GLU A 63 12.59 -4.11 27.91
N ALA A 64 12.91 -5.16 27.17
CA ALA A 64 14.18 -5.21 26.47
C ALA A 64 14.24 -3.98 25.54
N PRO A 65 15.33 -3.21 25.51
CA PRO A 65 15.44 -2.10 24.59
C PRO A 65 15.39 -2.66 23.17
N ALA A 66 14.33 -2.34 22.43
CA ALA A 66 14.32 -2.53 20.98
C ALA A 66 15.58 -1.83 20.42
N PRO A 67 16.38 -2.50 19.59
CA PRO A 67 17.54 -1.87 19.01
C PRO A 67 17.09 -0.63 18.24
N ALA A 68 17.64 0.52 18.62
CA ALA A 68 17.44 1.77 17.94
C ALA A 68 18.00 1.66 16.52
N GLY A 69 17.13 1.81 15.53
CA GLY A 69 17.47 1.86 14.12
C GLY A 69 16.18 1.92 13.32
N ASP A 70 16.08 2.93 12.47
CA ASP A 70 15.02 3.17 11.50
C ASP A 70 13.70 3.77 12.00
N SER A 71 13.39 4.90 11.37
CA SER A 71 12.20 5.68 11.60
C SER A 71 10.98 4.85 11.23
N ASN A 72 10.35 4.25 12.24
CA ASN A 72 9.02 3.67 12.16
C ASN A 72 8.01 4.74 12.63
N PRO A 73 7.59 5.66 11.75
CA PRO A 73 6.76 6.80 12.13
C PRO A 73 5.40 6.40 12.70
N GLY A 74 4.97 5.15 12.50
CA GLY A 74 3.68 4.63 12.96
C GLY A 74 3.74 3.73 14.20
N GLY A 75 4.92 3.41 14.73
CA GLY A 75 5.06 2.43 15.82
C GLY A 75 4.58 1.02 15.44
N LEU A 76 4.52 0.72 14.14
CA LEU A 76 4.06 -0.56 13.59
C LEU A 76 5.07 -1.67 13.87
N PRO A 77 4.66 -2.91 14.15
CA PRO A 77 5.61 -3.99 14.34
C PRO A 77 6.43 -4.22 13.05
N VAL A 78 7.75 -4.38 13.18
CA VAL A 78 8.66 -4.68 12.07
C VAL A 78 8.91 -6.18 12.02
N ASN A 79 8.66 -6.81 10.87
CA ASN A 79 8.84 -8.24 10.62
C ASN A 79 8.26 -9.15 11.74
N PRO A 80 6.97 -9.01 12.10
CA PRO A 80 6.38 -9.77 13.19
C PRO A 80 6.34 -11.28 12.91
N ASP A 81 6.43 -12.04 14.00
CA ASP A 81 6.16 -13.48 14.08
C ASP A 81 5.38 -13.79 15.38
N PRO A 82 4.13 -14.29 15.32
CA PRO A 82 3.34 -14.57 14.12
C PRO A 82 2.76 -13.32 13.46
N ILE A 83 2.40 -13.42 12.17
CA ILE A 83 1.66 -12.37 11.46
C ILE A 83 0.22 -12.30 11.98
N LEU A 84 -0.19 -11.14 12.48
CA LEU A 84 -1.56 -10.86 12.89
C LEU A 84 -2.40 -10.39 11.70
N LYS A 85 -3.55 -11.02 11.48
CA LYS A 85 -4.48 -10.63 10.41
C LYS A 85 -5.30 -9.41 10.83
N GLY A 86 -5.61 -8.55 9.88
CA GLY A 86 -6.39 -7.33 10.11
C GLY A 86 -5.59 -6.17 10.67
N GLU A 87 -4.28 -6.33 10.89
CA GLU A 87 -3.38 -5.29 11.39
C GLU A 87 -2.25 -5.03 10.38
N PRO A 88 -1.94 -3.76 10.07
CA PRO A 88 -0.79 -3.43 9.25
C PRO A 88 0.52 -3.63 10.03
N PHE A 89 1.59 -3.95 9.30
CA PHE A 89 2.93 -4.08 9.86
C PHE A 89 3.98 -3.73 8.82
N ILE A 90 5.24 -3.54 9.25
CA ILE A 90 6.34 -3.22 8.35
C ILE A 90 7.08 -4.49 7.98
N VAL A 91 7.36 -4.67 6.68
CA VAL A 91 8.31 -5.66 6.18
C VAL A 91 9.57 -4.95 5.72
N GLU A 92 10.70 -5.34 6.30
CA GLU A 92 12.04 -4.86 5.94
C GLU A 92 12.94 -6.05 5.66
N GLY A 93 13.61 -6.04 4.51
CA GLY A 93 14.45 -7.16 4.12
C GLY A 93 14.99 -7.06 2.70
N ILE A 94 15.59 -8.17 2.25
CA ILE A 94 16.19 -8.29 0.92
C ILE A 94 15.19 -8.95 -0.02
N ILE A 95 15.05 -8.40 -1.22
CA ILE A 95 14.32 -9.08 -2.31
C ILE A 95 15.07 -10.36 -2.67
N VAL A 96 14.46 -11.52 -2.47
CA VAL A 96 15.01 -12.81 -2.92
C VAL A 96 14.41 -13.26 -4.26
N ASN A 97 13.21 -12.78 -4.59
CA ASN A 97 12.60 -12.96 -5.90
C ASN A 97 11.71 -11.75 -6.23
N ALA A 98 11.74 -11.33 -7.50
CA ALA A 98 10.91 -10.26 -8.03
C ALA A 98 10.16 -10.77 -9.28
N SER A 99 8.85 -10.92 -9.17
CA SER A 99 7.96 -11.20 -10.29
C SER A 99 7.27 -9.90 -10.71
N LEU A 100 7.82 -9.27 -11.74
CA LEU A 100 7.33 -7.97 -12.23
C LEU A 100 6.16 -8.08 -13.23
N ILE A 101 5.64 -9.29 -13.45
CA ILE A 101 4.52 -9.56 -14.35
C ILE A 101 3.35 -10.09 -13.50
N PRO A 102 2.19 -9.42 -13.50
CA PRO A 102 1.85 -8.19 -14.21
C PRO A 102 2.53 -6.93 -13.62
N VAL A 103 2.78 -5.91 -14.46
CA VAL A 103 3.49 -4.68 -14.04
C VAL A 103 2.67 -3.76 -13.13
N ASP A 104 1.34 -3.89 -13.17
CA ASP A 104 0.42 -3.09 -12.36
C ASP A 104 0.28 -3.63 -10.93
N LYS A 105 0.61 -4.90 -10.72
CA LYS A 105 0.55 -5.57 -9.42
C LYS A 105 1.67 -6.61 -9.33
N PRO A 106 2.93 -6.17 -9.29
CA PRO A 106 4.06 -7.07 -9.21
C PRO A 106 4.11 -7.72 -7.83
N GLN A 107 4.72 -8.91 -7.78
CA GLN A 107 4.85 -9.70 -6.57
C GLN A 107 6.32 -9.91 -6.22
N PHE A 108 6.66 -9.66 -4.97
CA PHE A 108 7.99 -9.83 -4.42
C PHE A 108 8.00 -10.91 -3.34
N LEU A 109 9.11 -11.64 -3.27
CA LEU A 109 9.45 -12.46 -2.12
C LEU A 109 10.58 -11.75 -1.40
N ILE A 110 10.33 -11.32 -0.17
CA ILE A 110 11.26 -10.56 0.67
C ILE A 110 11.71 -11.47 1.81
N GLU A 111 13.01 -11.61 2.00
CA GLU A 111 13.60 -12.32 3.14
C GLU A 111 14.06 -11.28 4.17
N ALA A 112 13.42 -11.31 5.34
CA ALA A 112 13.73 -10.42 6.45
C ALA A 112 14.97 -10.90 7.22
N PRO A 113 15.62 -10.02 8.02
CA PRO A 113 16.79 -10.38 8.82
C PRO A 113 16.55 -11.52 9.82
N ASN A 114 15.30 -11.73 10.25
CA ASN A 114 14.89 -12.84 11.11
C ASN A 114 14.76 -14.19 10.36
N GLY A 115 15.00 -14.22 9.05
CA GLY A 115 14.90 -15.40 8.19
C GLY A 115 13.50 -15.70 7.67
N LEU A 116 12.49 -14.92 8.04
CA LEU A 116 11.13 -15.07 7.52
C LEU A 116 11.03 -14.57 6.08
N LYS A 117 10.19 -15.25 5.31
CA LYS A 117 9.93 -14.94 3.90
C LYS A 117 8.52 -14.44 3.72
N TYR A 118 8.40 -13.21 3.25
CA TYR A 118 7.14 -12.54 3.00
C TYR A 118 6.90 -12.50 1.50
N ARG A 119 5.80 -13.11 1.05
CA ARG A 119 5.30 -12.91 -0.31
C ARG A 119 4.39 -11.69 -0.26
N VAL A 120 4.68 -10.69 -1.08
CA VAL A 120 4.04 -9.38 -1.03
C VAL A 120 3.63 -8.95 -2.45
N ASP A 121 2.35 -8.69 -2.63
CA ASP A 121 1.81 -7.97 -3.77
C ASP A 121 1.96 -6.46 -3.53
N THR A 122 2.42 -5.72 -4.53
CA THR A 122 2.88 -4.33 -4.35
C THR A 122 2.21 -3.36 -5.33
N GLN A 123 2.51 -2.06 -5.19
CA GLN A 123 2.09 -1.04 -6.14
C GLN A 123 2.70 -1.27 -7.55
N PRO A 124 2.15 -0.62 -8.60
CA PRO A 124 2.72 -0.69 -9.95
C PRO A 124 4.23 -0.40 -9.98
N VAL A 125 4.94 -1.03 -10.93
CA VAL A 125 6.41 -0.91 -11.03
C VAL A 125 6.88 0.55 -11.20
N ASP A 126 6.10 1.39 -11.88
CA ASP A 126 6.39 2.82 -12.06
C ASP A 126 6.10 3.68 -10.82
N GLN A 127 5.58 3.08 -9.75
CA GLN A 127 5.35 3.74 -8.45
C GLN A 127 6.31 3.23 -7.36
N ILE A 128 7.30 2.41 -7.72
CA ILE A 128 8.35 1.95 -6.81
C ILE A 128 9.54 2.89 -6.97
N PHE A 129 9.90 3.54 -5.87
CA PHE A 129 11.01 4.50 -5.81
C PHE A 129 12.07 4.03 -4.83
N VAL A 130 13.29 4.51 -5.04
CA VAL A 130 14.34 4.49 -4.04
C VAL A 130 14.02 5.57 -2.99
N GLU A 131 14.52 5.39 -1.77
CA GLU A 131 14.30 6.33 -0.65
C GLU A 131 14.71 7.77 -0.96
N ASP A 132 15.67 7.98 -1.86
CA ASP A 132 16.10 9.30 -2.34
C ASP A 132 15.15 9.93 -3.39
N GLY A 133 14.07 9.24 -3.76
CA GLY A 133 13.10 9.64 -4.77
C GLY A 133 13.45 9.20 -6.19
N THR A 134 14.57 8.51 -6.40
CA THR A 134 14.97 8.00 -7.71
C THR A 134 14.04 6.88 -8.15
N GLN A 135 13.55 6.96 -9.39
CA GLN A 135 12.77 5.88 -10.00
C GLN A 135 13.70 4.92 -10.74
N LEU A 136 13.72 3.65 -10.33
CA LEU A 136 14.41 2.60 -11.06
C LEU A 136 13.59 2.12 -12.26
N LYS A 137 14.26 1.68 -13.32
CA LYS A 137 13.60 0.94 -14.40
C LYS A 137 13.27 -0.47 -13.94
N ALA A 138 12.24 -1.07 -14.52
CA ALA A 138 11.79 -2.42 -14.18
C ALA A 138 12.94 -3.46 -14.18
N PHE A 139 13.86 -3.38 -15.14
CA PHE A 139 14.99 -4.32 -15.24
C PHE A 139 16.07 -4.13 -14.16
N GLU A 140 16.05 -3.01 -13.44
CA GLU A 140 16.98 -2.69 -12.36
C GLU A 140 16.48 -3.25 -11.02
N ILE A 141 15.16 -3.42 -10.87
CA ILE A 141 14.54 -4.06 -9.72
C ILE A 141 14.85 -5.56 -9.76
N ARG A 142 15.84 -5.98 -8.97
CA ARG A 142 16.40 -7.34 -8.99
C ARG A 142 16.56 -7.90 -7.59
N PRO A 143 16.68 -9.23 -7.45
CA PRO A 143 17.06 -9.83 -6.18
C PRO A 143 18.36 -9.22 -5.63
N GLY A 144 18.43 -9.05 -4.31
CA GLY A 144 19.56 -8.43 -3.60
C GLY A 144 19.32 -6.99 -3.17
N LEU A 145 18.29 -6.31 -3.66
CA LEU A 145 17.92 -4.97 -3.18
C LEU A 145 17.27 -5.04 -1.80
N PHE A 146 17.63 -4.11 -0.92
CA PHE A 146 16.98 -3.94 0.39
C PHE A 146 15.73 -3.07 0.22
N VAL A 147 14.63 -3.45 0.87
CA VAL A 147 13.34 -2.79 0.73
C VAL A 147 12.63 -2.65 2.08
N ARG A 148 11.75 -1.66 2.15
CA ARG A 148 10.80 -1.43 3.24
C ARG A 148 9.41 -1.23 2.66
N ALA A 149 8.40 -1.84 3.27
CA ALA A 149 7.00 -1.65 2.89
C ALA A 149 6.08 -1.78 4.10
N THR A 150 5.00 -0.99 4.13
CA THR A 150 3.88 -1.22 5.04
C THR A 150 2.95 -2.21 4.38
N VAL A 151 2.83 -3.40 4.97
CA VAL A 151 2.01 -4.48 4.42
C VAL A 151 0.78 -4.71 5.27
N PHE A 152 -0.26 -5.23 4.63
CA PHE A 152 -1.51 -5.58 5.26
C PHE A 152 -1.99 -6.95 4.79
N LEU A 153 -2.44 -7.77 5.74
CA LEU A 153 -3.17 -9.00 5.49
C LEU A 153 -4.60 -8.83 6.02
N PRO A 154 -5.65 -8.95 5.18
CA PRO A 154 -7.03 -8.81 5.63
C PRO A 154 -7.41 -9.76 6.78
N ALA A 155 -8.34 -9.35 7.65
CA ALA A 155 -8.79 -10.16 8.79
C ALA A 155 -9.45 -11.49 8.35
N ASP A 156 -10.09 -11.47 7.20
CA ASP A 156 -10.76 -12.59 6.54
C ASP A 156 -9.84 -13.39 5.59
N ALA A 157 -8.54 -13.07 5.55
CA ALA A 157 -7.57 -13.73 4.69
C ALA A 157 -7.52 -15.26 4.92
N THR A 158 -7.51 -15.99 3.82
CA THR A 158 -7.32 -17.44 3.73
C THR A 158 -5.85 -17.80 3.56
N ALA A 159 -5.53 -19.09 3.49
CA ALA A 159 -4.17 -19.56 3.23
C ALA A 159 -3.66 -19.20 1.82
N ALA A 160 -4.53 -18.80 0.90
CA ALA A 160 -4.17 -18.40 -0.45
C ALA A 160 -3.90 -16.90 -0.58
N ASP A 161 -4.34 -16.10 0.40
CA ASP A 161 -4.16 -14.66 0.37
C ASP A 161 -2.73 -14.27 0.68
N VAL A 162 -2.29 -13.19 0.04
CA VAL A 162 -0.92 -12.69 0.07
C VAL A 162 -0.93 -11.32 0.73
N LEU A 163 0.20 -10.94 1.36
CA LEU A 163 0.38 -9.60 1.89
C LEU A 163 0.27 -8.57 0.76
N SER A 164 -0.30 -7.42 1.06
CA SER A 164 -0.47 -6.35 0.09
C SER A 164 0.07 -5.03 0.63
N THR A 165 0.68 -4.24 -0.24
CA THR A 165 1.24 -2.92 0.06
C THR A 165 1.05 -1.98 -1.13
N THR A 166 1.05 -0.68 -0.84
CA THR A 166 1.05 0.39 -1.85
C THR A 166 2.23 1.35 -1.68
N ASP A 167 3.16 1.06 -0.76
CA ASP A 167 4.21 1.98 -0.33
C ASP A 167 5.59 1.28 -0.24
N LEU A 168 5.84 0.27 -1.08
CA LEU A 168 7.16 -0.34 -1.15
C LEU A 168 8.19 0.68 -1.64
N VAL A 169 9.26 0.83 -0.86
CA VAL A 169 10.41 1.69 -1.16
C VAL A 169 11.68 0.85 -1.16
N ILE A 170 12.57 1.14 -2.10
CA ILE A 170 13.91 0.54 -2.16
C ILE A 170 14.85 1.37 -1.30
N LEU A 171 15.51 0.73 -0.36
CA LEU A 171 16.45 1.38 0.54
C LEU A 171 17.86 1.31 -0.04
N LEU A 172 18.62 2.39 0.12
CA LEU A 172 20.04 2.40 -0.20
C LEU A 172 20.77 1.67 0.92
N SER A 173 21.27 0.47 0.62
CA SER A 173 22.14 -0.26 1.54
C SER A 173 23.47 0.49 1.65
N GLU A 174 23.84 0.95 2.84
CA GLU A 174 25.18 1.50 3.15
C GLU A 174 26.27 0.41 3.17
#